data_AF-A0A5J9UG63-F1
#
_entry.id   AF-A0A5J9UG63-F1
#
_cell.length_a   1.000
_cell.length_b   1.000
_cell.length_c   1.000
_cell.angle_alpha   90.00
_cell.angle_beta   90.00
_cell.angle_gamma   90.00
#
_symmetry.space_group_name_H-M   'P 1'
#
loop_
_entity.id
_entity.type
_entity.pdbx_description
1 polymer ?
#
loop_
_entity_poly.entity_id
_entity_poly.type
_entity_poly.pdbx_seq_one_letter_code
_entity_poly.pdbx_strand_id
1 'polypeptide(L)'
;MERDGDASKRKGEAQPEDERRVKRLKGTMGADAFSCHLCTQPLRPPVFQCSMGHFFWCSSCCNDKHPSCELCAGSSSLQHNYGMDRAVESFLVDCRYADLGYQERTAYYEKESHEMACPCARCSCPFQDCDFAGRSAELLDHLTAHHKCPCTEFRFWSLFDLRVEPGVHVLLDKDEGQVLLVSTQLVE
;
A
#
# COMPACT_ATOMS: atom_id res chain seq x y z
N MET A 1 -45.55 23.95 -42.56
CA MET A 1 -44.50 24.46 -43.46
C MET A 1 -43.68 25.47 -42.66
N GLU A 2 -42.52 25.00 -42.21
CA GLU A 2 -41.26 25.71 -41.96
C GLU A 2 -41.29 27.19 -41.52
N ARG A 3 -40.72 27.47 -40.33
CA ARG A 3 -39.47 28.22 -40.23
C ARG A 3 -38.83 28.20 -38.83
N ASP A 4 -37.52 28.11 -38.88
CA ASP A 4 -36.51 27.97 -37.83
C ASP A 4 -36.58 28.94 -36.66
N GLY A 5 -36.21 28.43 -35.48
CA GLY A 5 -35.89 29.21 -34.28
C GLY A 5 -34.62 28.66 -33.63
N ASP A 6 -33.52 29.36 -33.87
CA ASP A 6 -32.12 29.02 -33.61
C ASP A 6 -31.80 28.85 -32.10
N ALA A 7 -31.17 27.73 -31.76
CA ALA A 7 -30.72 27.39 -30.43
C ALA A 7 -29.34 28.03 -30.16
N SER A 8 -29.35 29.22 -29.55
CA SER A 8 -28.10 29.92 -29.19
C SER A 8 -27.40 29.23 -28.02
N LYS A 9 -26.41 28.42 -28.39
CA LYS A 9 -25.52 27.62 -27.53
C LYS A 9 -24.47 28.51 -26.88
N ARG A 10 -24.67 28.94 -25.63
CA ARG A 10 -23.60 29.56 -24.82
C ARG A 10 -22.67 28.45 -24.32
N LYS A 11 -21.54 28.25 -25.01
CA LYS A 11 -20.37 27.53 -24.49
C LYS A 11 -19.77 28.38 -23.36
N GLY A 12 -19.95 27.96 -22.12
CA GLY A 12 -19.10 28.41 -21.02
C GLY A 12 -17.75 27.73 -21.17
N GLU A 13 -16.74 28.48 -21.57
CA GLU A 13 -15.34 28.03 -21.56
C GLU A 13 -14.90 27.92 -20.10
N ALA A 14 -14.71 26.69 -19.62
CA ALA A 14 -14.04 26.45 -18.35
C ALA A 14 -12.58 26.87 -18.51
N GLN A 15 -12.18 27.91 -17.79
CA GLN A 15 -10.78 28.31 -17.69
C GLN A 15 -10.00 27.23 -16.92
N PRO A 16 -8.78 26.87 -17.33
CA PRO A 16 -7.95 25.95 -16.57
C PRO A 16 -7.56 26.60 -15.24
N GLU A 17 -7.85 25.88 -14.18
CA GLU A 17 -7.56 26.21 -12.80
C GLU A 17 -6.04 26.32 -12.65
N ASP A 18 -5.56 27.51 -12.29
CA ASP A 18 -4.15 27.84 -12.11
C ASP A 18 -3.55 26.96 -10.99
N GLU A 19 -2.91 25.85 -11.37
CA GLU A 19 -2.12 24.99 -10.48
C GLU A 19 -0.97 25.80 -9.89
N ARG A 20 -1.27 26.51 -8.81
CA ARG A 20 -0.31 27.19 -7.96
C ARG A 20 0.79 26.20 -7.59
N ARG A 21 1.93 26.27 -8.28
CA ARG A 21 3.13 25.44 -8.08
C ARG A 21 3.44 25.30 -6.58
N VAL A 22 3.02 24.18 -6.00
CA VAL A 22 3.13 23.94 -4.56
C VAL A 22 4.61 23.89 -4.22
N LYS A 23 5.09 24.86 -3.43
CA LYS A 23 6.48 24.86 -2.95
C LYS A 23 6.62 23.72 -1.95
N ARG A 24 7.36 22.67 -2.32
CA ARG A 24 7.69 21.55 -1.44
C ARG A 24 8.96 21.85 -0.66
N LEU A 25 8.90 21.64 0.65
CA LEU A 25 10.07 21.68 1.52
C LEU A 25 10.71 20.28 1.58
N LYS A 26 12.04 20.23 1.58
CA LYS A 26 12.79 19.01 1.91
C LYS A 26 13.15 19.08 3.38
N GLY A 27 12.89 18.00 4.11
CA GLY A 27 13.20 17.89 5.53
C GLY A 27 13.32 16.44 5.94
N THR A 28 13.88 16.22 7.12
CA THR A 28 13.98 14.90 7.76
C THR A 28 13.00 14.83 8.91
N MET A 29 12.43 13.66 9.11
CA MET A 29 11.44 13.38 10.15
C MET A 29 11.83 12.07 10.84
N GLY A 30 11.63 11.99 12.16
CA GLY A 30 11.78 10.73 12.90
C GLY A 30 10.75 9.71 12.41
N ALA A 31 11.14 8.44 12.26
CA ALA A 31 10.27 7.40 11.71
C ALA A 31 8.97 7.21 12.50
N ASP A 32 8.98 7.57 13.78
CA ASP A 32 7.90 7.46 14.76
C ASP A 32 7.22 8.81 15.10
N ALA A 33 7.67 9.92 14.48
CA ALA A 33 7.17 11.26 14.81
C ALA A 33 5.66 11.40 14.60
N PHE A 34 5.11 10.66 13.63
CA PHE A 34 3.69 10.56 13.36
C PHE A 34 3.25 9.09 13.40
N SER A 35 3.38 8.48 14.56
CA SER A 35 2.85 7.14 14.85
C SER A 35 1.68 7.19 15.82
N CYS A 36 0.80 6.19 15.71
CA CYS A 36 -0.21 5.91 16.72
C CYS A 36 0.45 5.70 18.08
N HIS A 37 -0.06 6.33 19.11
CA HIS A 37 0.49 6.08 20.45
C HIS A 37 0.07 4.72 21.04
N LEU A 38 -0.86 4.00 20.39
CA LEU A 38 -1.30 2.67 20.83
C LEU A 38 -0.66 1.55 20.00
N CYS A 39 -0.84 1.56 18.68
CA CYS A 39 -0.39 0.49 17.80
C CYS A 39 0.96 0.76 17.13
N THR A 40 1.60 1.90 17.40
CA THR A 40 2.88 2.37 16.85
C THR A 40 2.99 2.49 15.32
N GLN A 41 1.93 2.15 14.60
CA GLN A 41 1.87 2.27 13.15
C GLN A 41 1.75 3.74 12.68
N PRO A 42 2.16 4.07 11.44
CA PRO A 42 2.11 5.43 10.89
C PRO A 42 0.70 6.04 10.86
N LEU A 43 0.52 7.29 11.25
CA LEU A 43 -0.78 7.97 11.22
C LEU A 43 -1.30 8.10 9.77
N ARG A 44 -2.55 7.71 9.53
CA ARG A 44 -3.29 7.96 8.27
C ARG A 44 -4.62 8.65 8.58
N PRO A 45 -5.16 9.48 7.66
CA PRO A 45 -6.50 10.03 7.81
C PRO A 45 -7.57 8.93 7.95
N PRO A 46 -8.59 9.11 8.80
CA PRO A 46 -8.76 10.20 9.76
C PRO A 46 -7.88 10.04 11.01
N VAL A 47 -7.14 11.09 11.38
CA VAL A 47 -6.29 11.16 12.58
C VAL A 47 -7.06 11.76 13.74
N PHE A 48 -7.11 11.08 14.87
CA PHE A 48 -7.77 11.56 16.09
C PHE A 48 -6.76 11.99 17.14
N GLN A 49 -7.09 13.04 17.89
CA GLN A 49 -6.26 13.61 18.94
C GLN A 49 -7.05 13.81 20.22
N CYS A 50 -6.47 13.48 21.37
CA CYS A 50 -7.05 13.83 22.68
C CYS A 50 -6.61 15.24 23.12
N SER A 51 -7.24 15.79 24.16
CA SER A 51 -6.89 17.11 24.70
C SER A 51 -5.45 17.21 25.23
N MET A 52 -4.81 16.09 25.56
CA MET A 52 -3.41 16.01 26.01
C MET A 52 -2.41 15.82 24.85
N GLY A 53 -2.89 15.68 23.62
CA GLY A 53 -2.06 15.64 22.43
C GLY A 53 -1.69 14.25 21.89
N HIS A 54 -2.17 13.16 22.50
CA HIS A 54 -1.97 11.81 21.97
C HIS A 54 -2.73 11.62 20.65
N PHE A 55 -2.05 11.07 19.65
CA PHE A 55 -2.59 10.79 18.32
C PHE A 55 -2.92 9.32 18.12
N PHE A 56 -4.05 9.08 17.45
CA PHE A 56 -4.59 7.76 17.14
C PHE A 56 -5.06 7.73 15.68
N TRP A 57 -4.86 6.59 15.03
CA TRP A 57 -5.36 6.27 13.69
C TRP A 57 -5.65 4.76 13.73
N CYS A 58 -6.72 4.27 13.10
CA CYS A 58 -7.25 2.89 13.15
C CYS A 58 -8.48 2.68 14.05
N SER A 59 -9.42 1.84 13.60
CA SER A 59 -10.65 1.50 14.32
C SER A 59 -10.41 0.64 15.56
N SER A 60 -9.37 -0.18 15.61
CA SER A 60 -9.02 -0.88 16.86
C SER A 60 -8.39 0.06 17.90
N CYS A 61 -7.85 1.20 17.46
CA CYS A 61 -7.23 2.23 18.30
C CYS A 61 -8.24 3.28 18.76
N CYS A 62 -9.33 3.44 18.01
CA CYS A 62 -10.39 4.40 18.26
C CYS A 62 -11.68 3.63 18.52
N ASN A 63 -12.20 3.65 19.74
CA ASN A 63 -13.51 3.06 20.01
C ASN A 63 -14.61 3.79 19.20
N ASP A 64 -15.19 3.12 18.21
CA ASP A 64 -16.17 3.68 17.25
C ASP A 64 -17.39 4.33 17.92
N LYS A 65 -17.74 3.93 19.15
CA LYS A 65 -18.92 4.46 19.85
C LYS A 65 -18.59 5.65 20.75
N HIS A 66 -17.44 5.62 21.40
CA HIS A 66 -16.97 6.66 22.32
C HIS A 66 -15.44 6.67 22.29
N PRO A 67 -14.84 7.37 21.33
CA PRO A 67 -13.40 7.36 21.20
C PRO A 67 -12.83 8.12 22.40
N SER A 68 -12.12 7.38 23.26
CA SER A 68 -11.49 7.91 24.47
C SER A 68 -10.02 7.53 24.46
N CYS A 69 -9.20 8.35 25.09
CA CYS A 69 -7.76 8.15 25.11
C CYS A 69 -7.37 7.14 26.19
N GLU A 70 -6.93 5.96 25.78
CA GLU A 70 -6.46 4.91 26.70
C GLU A 70 -5.24 5.36 27.50
N LEU A 71 -4.37 6.20 26.91
CA LEU A 71 -3.18 6.74 27.57
C LEU A 71 -3.50 7.81 28.62
N CYS A 72 -4.67 8.43 28.53
CA CYS A 72 -5.17 9.35 29.54
C CYS A 72 -6.10 8.65 30.54
N ALA A 73 -6.06 7.32 30.64
CA ALA A 73 -6.97 6.52 31.46
C ALA A 73 -8.45 6.81 31.16
N GLY A 74 -8.80 7.05 29.89
CA GLY A 74 -10.17 7.33 29.45
C GLY A 74 -10.72 8.71 29.82
N SER A 75 -9.92 9.57 30.46
CA SER A 75 -10.36 10.90 30.93
C SER A 75 -10.54 11.94 29.83
N SER A 76 -10.10 11.66 28.60
CA SER A 76 -10.23 12.57 27.46
C SER A 76 -10.86 11.87 26.27
N SER A 77 -11.81 12.53 25.63
CA SER A 77 -12.34 12.11 24.34
C SER A 77 -11.30 12.35 23.24
N LEU A 78 -11.36 11.53 22.19
CA LEU A 78 -10.61 11.79 20.97
C LEU A 78 -11.47 12.64 20.04
N GLN A 79 -10.85 13.61 19.37
CA GLN A 79 -11.47 14.46 18.37
C GLN A 79 -10.72 14.33 17.06
N HIS A 80 -11.45 14.38 15.94
CA HIS A 80 -10.85 14.33 14.61
C HIS A 80 -10.00 15.59 14.37
N ASN A 81 -8.74 15.40 14.00
CA ASN A 81 -7.80 16.47 13.75
C ASN A 81 -7.52 16.61 12.24
N TYR A 82 -8.32 17.45 11.58
CA TYR A 82 -8.15 17.79 10.16
C TYR A 82 -6.80 18.43 9.82
N GLY A 83 -6.17 19.13 10.78
CA GLY A 83 -4.85 19.71 10.58
C GLY A 83 -3.80 18.62 10.43
N MET A 84 -3.91 17.58 11.25
CA MET A 84 -3.04 16.41 11.17
C MET A 84 -3.32 15.57 9.94
N ASP A 85 -4.58 15.37 9.52
CA ASP A 85 -4.89 14.73 8.23
C ASP A 85 -4.11 15.37 7.09
N ARG A 86 -4.23 16.70 6.96
CA ARG A 86 -3.52 17.46 5.93
C ARG A 86 -2.01 17.36 6.06
N ALA A 87 -1.48 17.29 7.28
CA ALA A 87 -0.05 17.14 7.52
C ALA A 87 0.42 15.76 7.03
N VAL A 88 -0.23 14.68 7.49
CA VAL A 88 0.14 13.29 7.16
C VAL A 88 0.00 12.98 5.67
N GLU A 89 -1.03 13.52 5.01
CA GLU A 89 -1.21 13.43 3.55
C GLU A 89 -0.12 14.19 2.76
N SER A 90 0.41 15.28 3.32
CA SER A 90 1.42 16.09 2.65
C SER A 90 2.84 15.53 2.75
N PHE A 91 3.09 14.58 3.66
CA PHE A 91 4.39 13.96 3.85
C PHE A 91 4.62 12.85 2.83
N LEU A 92 5.44 13.18 1.85
CA LEU A 92 5.87 12.23 0.84
C LEU A 92 7.29 11.76 1.12
N VAL A 93 7.50 10.45 0.96
CA VAL A 93 8.78 9.78 1.16
C VAL A 93 9.25 9.14 -0.13
N ASP A 94 10.56 9.07 -0.31
CA ASP A 94 11.17 8.36 -1.42
C ASP A 94 11.10 6.85 -1.16
N CYS A 95 10.80 6.08 -2.21
CA CYS A 95 10.90 4.62 -2.18
C CYS A 95 12.35 4.20 -1.93
N ARG A 96 12.57 3.12 -1.18
CA ARG A 96 13.93 2.57 -0.98
C ARG A 96 14.64 2.17 -2.28
N TYR A 97 13.89 1.96 -3.35
CA TYR A 97 14.40 1.63 -4.67
C TYR A 97 14.53 2.85 -5.60
N ALA A 98 14.41 4.08 -5.07
CA ALA A 98 14.48 5.32 -5.86
C ALA A 98 15.77 5.45 -6.69
N ASP A 99 16.89 4.93 -6.17
CA ASP A 99 18.18 4.93 -6.85
C ASP A 99 18.23 4.00 -8.08
N LEU A 100 17.28 3.05 -8.18
CA LEU A 100 17.14 2.14 -9.33
C LEU A 100 16.31 2.75 -10.47
N GLY A 101 15.97 4.04 -10.37
CA GLY A 101 15.35 4.81 -11.44
C GLY A 101 13.84 5.03 -11.30
N TYR A 102 13.20 4.47 -10.28
CA TYR A 102 11.78 4.71 -10.00
C TYR A 102 11.62 5.84 -8.98
N GLN A 103 11.56 7.08 -9.48
CA GLN A 103 11.41 8.28 -8.64
C GLN A 103 9.95 8.58 -8.28
N GLU A 104 9.18 7.56 -7.93
CA GLU A 104 7.86 7.78 -7.35
C GLU A 104 8.00 8.10 -5.86
N ARG A 105 7.27 9.13 -5.42
CA ARG A 105 7.11 9.44 -4.01
C ARG A 105 5.72 9.06 -3.59
N THR A 106 5.61 8.38 -2.47
CA THR A 106 4.34 7.94 -1.89
C THR A 106 4.11 8.63 -0.54
N ALA A 107 2.87 8.63 -0.06
CA ALA A 107 2.58 9.09 1.30
C ALA A 107 3.37 8.24 2.30
N TYR A 108 3.89 8.86 3.36
CA TYR A 108 4.76 8.12 4.30
C TYR A 108 4.06 6.92 4.95
N TYR A 109 2.74 7.00 5.17
CA TYR A 109 1.93 5.91 5.72
C TYR A 109 1.63 4.79 4.71
N GLU A 110 1.91 4.99 3.42
CA GLU A 110 1.76 4.00 2.33
C GLU A 110 3.11 3.38 1.89
N LYS A 111 4.22 3.84 2.48
CA LYS A 111 5.59 3.46 2.08
C LYS A 111 5.79 1.95 1.98
N GLU A 112 5.38 1.21 3.01
CA GLU A 112 5.56 -0.25 3.05
C GLU A 112 4.75 -0.95 1.96
N SER A 113 3.46 -0.61 1.83
CA SER A 113 2.61 -1.16 0.78
C SER A 113 3.14 -0.85 -0.63
N HIS A 114 3.63 0.37 -0.85
CA HIS A 114 4.26 0.77 -2.09
C HIS A 114 5.53 -0.05 -2.36
N GLU A 115 6.41 -0.20 -1.37
CA GLU A 115 7.67 -0.92 -1.53
C GLU A 115 7.48 -2.42 -1.81
N MET A 116 6.40 -3.03 -1.31
CA MET A 116 6.02 -4.40 -1.66
C MET A 116 5.53 -4.55 -3.10
N ALA A 117 4.82 -3.55 -3.63
CA ALA A 117 4.32 -3.53 -5.00
C ALA A 117 5.26 -2.85 -6.00
N CYS A 118 6.39 -2.33 -5.53
CA CYS A 118 7.30 -1.53 -6.35
C CYS A 118 7.90 -2.40 -7.47
N PRO A 119 7.85 -1.97 -8.74
CA PRO A 119 8.45 -2.73 -9.85
C PRO A 119 9.96 -2.97 -9.72
N CYS A 120 10.64 -2.14 -8.91
CA CYS A 120 12.06 -2.29 -8.62
C CYS A 120 12.36 -3.23 -7.44
N ALA A 121 11.33 -3.67 -6.70
CA ALA A 121 11.49 -4.65 -5.64
C ALA A 121 11.95 -5.99 -6.23
N ARG A 122 12.93 -6.61 -5.57
CA ARG A 122 13.41 -7.95 -5.93
C ARG A 122 12.75 -8.98 -5.02
N CYS A 123 12.25 -10.05 -5.61
CA CYS A 123 11.76 -11.22 -4.91
C CYS A 123 12.95 -12.10 -4.51
N SER A 124 13.00 -12.51 -3.25
CA SER A 124 14.02 -13.42 -2.72
C SER A 124 13.54 -14.86 -2.79
N CYS A 125 14.46 -15.81 -2.97
CA CYS A 125 14.17 -17.23 -2.93
C CYS A 125 13.70 -17.65 -1.52
N PRO A 126 12.63 -18.46 -1.38
CA PRO A 126 12.14 -18.91 -0.07
C PRO A 126 12.96 -20.05 0.54
N PHE A 127 13.93 -20.63 -0.18
CA PHE A 127 14.77 -21.71 0.31
C PHE A 127 15.92 -21.16 1.17
N GLN A 128 16.11 -21.70 2.38
CA GLN A 128 17.06 -21.17 3.37
C GLN A 128 18.51 -21.15 2.89
N ASP A 129 18.92 -22.09 2.02
CA ASP A 129 20.27 -22.20 1.48
C ASP A 129 20.40 -21.58 0.08
N CYS A 130 19.58 -20.57 -0.24
CA CYS A 130 19.57 -19.94 -1.55
C CYS A 130 19.48 -18.41 -1.49
N ASP A 131 20.56 -17.74 -1.91
CA ASP A 131 20.67 -16.27 -1.91
C ASP A 131 20.14 -15.61 -3.20
N PHE A 132 19.36 -16.33 -4.01
CA PHE A 132 18.83 -15.77 -5.24
C PHE A 132 17.84 -14.64 -4.95
N ALA A 133 18.03 -13.48 -5.60
CA ALA A 133 17.10 -12.37 -5.60
C ALA A 133 16.99 -11.73 -6.99
N GLY A 134 15.78 -11.65 -7.52
CA GLY A 134 15.53 -11.17 -8.89
C GLY A 134 14.11 -10.63 -9.06
N ARG A 135 13.73 -10.33 -10.30
CA ARG A 135 12.33 -10.01 -10.65
C ARG A 135 11.44 -11.24 -10.48
N SER A 136 10.12 -11.05 -10.40
CA SER A 136 9.16 -12.15 -10.23
C SER A 136 9.29 -13.24 -11.29
N ALA A 137 9.49 -12.84 -12.56
CA ALA A 137 9.72 -13.78 -13.66
C ALA A 137 11.05 -14.55 -13.52
N GLU A 138 12.11 -13.87 -13.08
CA GLU A 138 13.41 -14.53 -12.85
C GLU A 138 13.34 -15.48 -11.65
N LEU A 139 12.54 -15.16 -10.62
CA LEU A 139 12.29 -16.06 -9.50
C LEU A 139 11.51 -17.30 -9.94
N LEU A 140 10.51 -17.16 -10.81
CA LEU A 140 9.79 -18.31 -11.38
C LEU A 140 10.75 -19.25 -12.13
N ASP A 141 11.59 -18.69 -12.99
CA ASP A 141 12.60 -19.45 -13.73
C ASP A 141 13.59 -20.12 -12.78
N HIS A 142 14.05 -19.41 -11.75
CA HIS A 142 14.93 -19.94 -10.71
C HIS A 142 14.29 -21.11 -9.95
N LEU A 143 13.05 -20.96 -9.48
CA LEU A 143 12.34 -22.00 -8.73
C LEU A 143 12.14 -23.26 -9.56
N THR A 144 11.77 -23.12 -10.84
CA THR A 144 11.51 -24.25 -11.73
C THR A 144 12.79 -24.90 -12.27
N ALA A 145 13.84 -24.14 -12.56
CA ALA A 145 15.08 -24.67 -13.11
C ALA A 145 16.06 -25.16 -12.03
N HIS A 146 16.24 -24.40 -10.95
CA HIS A 146 17.23 -24.69 -9.90
C HIS A 146 16.65 -25.60 -8.81
N HIS A 147 15.50 -25.21 -8.23
CA HIS A 147 14.85 -26.00 -7.17
C HIS A 147 13.93 -27.10 -7.71
N LYS A 148 13.67 -27.12 -9.02
CA LYS A 148 12.75 -28.07 -9.66
C LYS A 148 11.38 -28.08 -9.00
N CYS A 149 10.94 -26.92 -8.51
CA CYS A 149 9.63 -26.77 -7.90
C CYS A 149 8.55 -27.16 -8.92
N PRO A 150 7.57 -27.97 -8.52
CA PRO A 150 6.42 -28.24 -9.37
C PRO A 150 5.68 -26.93 -9.67
N CYS A 151 5.26 -26.78 -10.92
CA CYS A 151 4.55 -25.60 -11.40
C CYS A 151 3.19 -26.00 -11.96
N THR A 152 2.13 -25.28 -11.59
CA THR A 152 0.78 -25.50 -12.10
C THR A 152 0.18 -24.19 -12.55
N GLU A 153 -0.24 -24.15 -13.81
CA GLU A 153 -0.93 -22.99 -14.35
C GLU A 153 -2.40 -23.01 -13.93
N PHE A 154 -2.94 -21.87 -13.51
CA PHE A 154 -4.33 -21.71 -13.15
C PHE A 154 -4.91 -20.41 -13.74
N ARG A 155 -6.21 -20.19 -13.53
CA ARG A 155 -6.88 -18.92 -13.82
C ARG A 155 -7.65 -18.47 -12.60
N PHE A 156 -7.62 -17.19 -12.30
CA PHE A 156 -8.49 -16.62 -11.28
C PHE A 156 -9.96 -16.94 -11.58
N TRP A 157 -10.74 -17.13 -10.51
CA TRP A 157 -12.17 -17.43 -10.58
C TRP A 157 -12.52 -18.76 -11.26
N SER A 158 -11.53 -19.61 -11.54
CA SER A 158 -11.73 -20.96 -12.09
C SER A 158 -11.37 -22.02 -11.05
N LEU A 159 -12.21 -23.04 -10.91
CA LEU A 159 -11.91 -24.20 -10.06
C LEU A 159 -10.87 -25.09 -10.71
N PHE A 160 -9.92 -25.58 -9.92
CA PHE A 160 -8.90 -26.55 -10.35
C PHE A 160 -8.47 -27.42 -9.17
N ASP A 161 -8.00 -28.63 -9.47
CA ASP A 161 -7.43 -29.54 -8.48
C ASP A 161 -5.92 -29.31 -8.40
N LEU A 162 -5.42 -29.05 -7.18
CA LEU A 162 -4.00 -28.92 -6.90
C LEU A 162 -3.53 -30.09 -6.04
N ARG A 163 -2.67 -30.95 -6.61
CA ARG A 163 -1.95 -31.95 -5.82
C ARG A 163 -0.68 -31.30 -5.28
N VAL A 164 -0.62 -31.15 -3.96
CA VAL A 164 0.52 -30.59 -3.24
C VAL A 164 1.31 -31.70 -2.56
N GLU A 165 2.61 -31.72 -2.80
CA GLU A 165 3.58 -32.51 -2.04
C GLU A 165 4.25 -31.61 -1.00
N PRO A 166 4.86 -32.14 0.08
CA PRO A 166 5.61 -31.35 1.04
C PRO A 166 6.68 -30.49 0.35
N GLY A 167 6.69 -29.18 0.64
CA GLY A 167 7.63 -28.22 0.04
C GLY A 167 6.92 -27.06 -0.66
N VAL A 168 7.63 -26.41 -1.58
CA VAL A 168 7.16 -25.24 -2.32
C VAL A 168 6.62 -25.65 -3.69
N HIS A 169 5.35 -25.34 -3.95
CA HIS A 169 4.67 -25.50 -5.23
C HIS A 169 4.37 -24.13 -5.83
N VAL A 170 4.64 -23.96 -7.12
CA VAL A 170 4.44 -22.70 -7.84
C VAL A 170 3.11 -22.73 -8.59
N LEU A 171 2.31 -21.69 -8.42
CA LEU A 171 1.11 -21.47 -9.23
C LEU A 171 1.32 -20.24 -10.12
N LEU A 172 1.01 -20.39 -11.41
CA LEU A 172 1.12 -19.33 -12.39
C LEU A 172 -0.27 -18.96 -12.92
N ASP A 173 -0.68 -17.72 -12.74
CA ASP A 173 -1.91 -17.22 -13.36
C ASP A 173 -1.70 -16.98 -14.86
N LYS A 174 -2.53 -17.60 -15.69
CA LYS A 174 -2.44 -17.48 -17.16
C LYS A 174 -2.80 -16.10 -17.68
N ASP A 175 -3.63 -15.36 -16.94
CA ASP A 175 -4.24 -14.15 -17.46
C ASP A 175 -3.41 -12.91 -17.06
N GLU A 176 -3.03 -12.78 -15.79
CA GLU A 176 -2.26 -11.64 -15.27
C GLU A 176 -0.75 -11.93 -15.09
N GLY A 177 -0.31 -13.18 -15.27
CA GLY A 177 1.10 -13.58 -15.07
C GLY A 177 1.57 -13.53 -13.61
N GLN A 178 0.63 -13.49 -12.66
CA GLN A 178 0.94 -13.49 -11.23
C GLN A 178 1.47 -14.86 -10.80
N VAL A 179 2.48 -14.84 -9.91
CA VAL A 179 3.10 -16.05 -9.35
C VAL A 179 2.71 -16.17 -7.89
N LEU A 180 2.10 -17.30 -7.51
CA LEU A 180 1.80 -17.64 -6.13
C LEU A 180 2.66 -18.82 -5.68
N LEU A 181 3.16 -18.76 -4.45
CA LEU A 181 3.94 -19.82 -3.84
C LEU A 181 3.10 -20.50 -2.76
N VAL A 182 2.86 -21.80 -2.90
CA VAL A 182 2.17 -22.63 -1.92
C VAL A 182 3.23 -23.44 -1.19
N SER A 183 3.45 -23.13 0.10
CA SER A 183 4.33 -23.91 0.96
C SER A 183 3.50 -24.85 1.81
N THR A 184 3.77 -26.15 1.72
CA THR A 184 3.16 -27.17 2.56
C THR A 184 4.21 -27.78 3.48
N GLN A 185 3.86 -27.94 4.75
CA GLN A 185 4.70 -28.62 5.73
C GLN A 185 3.93 -29.82 6.27
N LEU A 186 4.62 -30.94 6.45
CA LEU A 186 4.06 -32.05 7.20
C LEU A 186 3.99 -31.64 8.67
N VAL A 187 2.80 -31.69 9.24
CA VAL A 187 2.63 -31.56 10.70
C VAL A 187 2.80 -32.97 11.25
N GLU A 188 3.91 -33.22 11.95
CA GLU A 188 4.14 -34.44 12.73
C GLU A 188 3.36 -34.41 14.05
#